data_AF-A0A0M9FHP2-F1
#
_entry.id   AF-A0A0M9FHP2-F1
#
_cell.length_a   1.000
_cell.length_b   1.000
_cell.length_c   1.000
_cell.angle_alpha   90.00
_cell.angle_beta   90.00
_cell.angle_gamma   90.00
#
_symmetry.space_group_name_H-M   'P 1'
#
loop_
_entity.id
_entity.type
_entity.pdbx_description
1 polymer ?
#
loop_
_entity_poly.entity_id
_entity_poly.type
_entity_poly.pdbx_seq_one_letter_code
_entity_poly.pdbx_strand_id
1 'polypeptide(L)'
;MMQWWQILLLTLYSAYQICDELTIVSSAGSPVFAGFITGLIMGDMTTGLAIGASLQLMVLGVGTFGGASRIDATSGAVLATAFSVSQGIDPELAVATIAVPVAALLVYTDIAGRFSTTFFAHRVDAAIERFDYAGIERNYLLGAIPWALSRALPVFLALAFGGEFVDAMVKTIEQYQWIANGLTLAARMLPGLGFAILLHYLPLKRNLHYLAVGFALTAMLTVLYGNVSALGGAVAGIVGTLPEDAGVSFVNNFKGLSMIGIAIVGAFLSVIHFKNSQKVTVVAPSNSESGEIEDDEI
;
A
#
# COMPACT_ATOMS: atom_id res chain seq x y z
N MET A 1 0.20 -25.84 -8.07
CA MET A 1 1.16 -26.08 -6.95
C MET A 1 2.35 -25.16 -7.13
N MET A 2 2.75 -24.44 -6.08
CA MET A 2 3.90 -23.54 -6.12
C MET A 2 5.21 -24.33 -6.25
N GLN A 3 6.11 -23.87 -7.11
CA GLN A 3 7.42 -24.49 -7.26
C GLN A 3 8.36 -24.01 -6.16
N TRP A 4 9.29 -24.88 -5.73
CA TRP A 4 10.23 -24.57 -4.64
C TRP A 4 11.05 -23.30 -4.89
N TRP A 5 11.47 -23.05 -6.13
CA TRP A 5 12.21 -21.83 -6.48
C TRP A 5 11.35 -20.56 -6.32
N GLN A 6 10.03 -20.63 -6.55
CA GLN A 6 9.12 -19.50 -6.33
C GLN A 6 9.05 -19.17 -4.85
N ILE A 7 8.90 -20.20 -4.00
CA ILE A 7 8.89 -20.04 -2.54
C ILE A 7 10.17 -19.37 -2.07
N LEU A 8 11.33 -19.87 -2.52
CA LEU A 8 12.63 -19.31 -2.15
C LEU A 8 12.79 -17.85 -2.59
N LEU A 9 12.42 -17.52 -3.83
CA LEU A 9 12.52 -16.13 -4.32
C LEU A 9 11.57 -15.18 -3.58
N LEU A 10 10.34 -15.60 -3.29
CA LEU A 10 9.39 -14.80 -2.54
C LEU A 10 9.84 -14.58 -1.09
N THR A 11 10.39 -15.61 -0.44
CA THR A 11 10.99 -15.50 0.89
C THR A 11 12.17 -14.52 0.92
N LEU A 12 13.08 -14.63 -0.05
CA LEU A 12 14.22 -13.70 -0.17
C LEU A 12 13.76 -12.28 -0.45
N TYR A 13 12.76 -12.11 -1.31
CA TYR A 13 12.16 -10.81 -1.59
C TYR A 13 11.53 -10.20 -0.33
N SER A 14 10.77 -10.95 0.46
CA SER A 14 10.19 -10.46 1.72
C SER A 14 11.26 -10.06 2.75
N ALA A 15 12.40 -10.75 2.80
CA ALA A 15 13.56 -10.34 3.59
C ALA A 15 14.17 -9.03 3.09
N TYR A 16 14.37 -8.90 1.79
CA TYR A 16 14.93 -7.68 1.18
C TYR A 16 14.02 -6.47 1.40
N GLN A 17 12.71 -6.67 1.25
CA GLN A 17 11.70 -5.64 1.29
C GLN A 17 11.69 -4.86 2.61
N ILE A 18 11.81 -5.53 3.76
CA ILE A 18 11.88 -4.85 5.06
C ILE A 18 13.22 -4.13 5.26
N CYS A 19 14.31 -4.69 4.75
CA CYS A 19 15.60 -4.00 4.74
C CYS A 19 15.55 -2.74 3.88
N ASP A 20 14.90 -2.79 2.71
CA ASP A 20 14.69 -1.62 1.84
C ASP A 20 13.87 -0.54 2.54
N GLU A 21 12.75 -0.89 3.18
CA GLU A 21 11.90 0.06 3.91
C GLU A 21 12.67 0.79 5.03
N LEU A 22 13.65 0.13 5.66
CA LEU A 22 14.44 0.69 6.75
C LEU A 22 15.69 1.46 6.31
N THR A 23 16.18 1.25 5.08
CA THR A 23 17.49 1.77 4.65
C THR A 23 17.39 2.63 3.40
N ILE A 24 17.32 2.01 2.23
CA ILE A 24 17.46 2.66 0.91
C ILE A 24 16.15 3.34 0.49
N VAL A 25 15.00 2.79 0.92
CA VAL A 25 13.66 3.25 0.57
C VAL A 25 13.49 3.36 -0.95
N SER A 26 13.88 2.32 -1.68
CA SER A 26 13.81 2.27 -3.15
C SER A 26 12.39 2.08 -3.69
N SER A 27 11.36 2.23 -2.83
CA SER A 27 9.95 1.87 -3.06
C SER A 27 9.69 0.37 -3.21
N ALA A 28 10.70 -0.50 -3.05
CA ALA A 28 10.51 -1.94 -3.07
C ALA A 28 9.76 -2.44 -1.83
N GLY A 29 9.72 -1.62 -0.76
CA GLY A 29 8.87 -1.75 0.42
C GLY A 29 7.42 -1.30 0.28
N SER A 30 6.87 -1.15 -0.94
CA SER A 30 5.46 -0.78 -1.13
C SER A 30 4.59 -1.98 -1.51
N PRO A 31 3.33 -2.08 -1.02
CA PRO A 31 2.44 -3.19 -1.37
C PRO A 31 2.23 -3.38 -2.88
N VAL A 32 2.18 -2.30 -3.67
CA VAL A 32 2.09 -2.41 -5.15
C VAL A 32 3.32 -3.09 -5.73
N PHE A 33 4.51 -2.70 -5.26
CA PHE A 33 5.74 -3.28 -5.75
C PHE A 33 5.87 -4.76 -5.32
N ALA A 34 5.40 -5.09 -4.11
CA ALA A 34 5.33 -6.47 -3.65
C ALA A 34 4.37 -7.33 -4.47
N GLY A 35 3.21 -6.79 -4.86
CA GLY A 35 2.29 -7.42 -5.79
C GLY A 35 2.89 -7.59 -7.19
N PHE A 36 3.63 -6.59 -7.69
CA PHE A 36 4.34 -6.64 -8.96
C PHE A 36 5.39 -7.76 -9.01
N ILE A 37 6.30 -7.79 -8.03
CA ILE A 37 7.37 -8.80 -7.96
C ILE A 37 6.79 -10.20 -7.79
N THR A 38 5.79 -10.35 -6.90
CA THR A 38 5.14 -11.65 -6.70
C THR A 38 4.40 -12.10 -7.96
N GLY A 39 3.66 -11.22 -8.62
CA GLY A 39 2.98 -11.51 -9.87
C GLY A 39 3.95 -11.93 -10.98
N LEU A 40 5.12 -11.29 -11.07
CA LEU A 40 6.18 -11.66 -12.00
C LEU A 40 6.72 -13.08 -11.73
N ILE A 41 6.97 -13.42 -10.45
CA ILE A 41 7.49 -14.74 -10.05
C ILE A 41 6.43 -15.83 -10.26
N MET A 42 5.15 -15.50 -10.04
CA MET A 42 4.03 -16.43 -10.16
C MET A 42 3.51 -16.58 -11.60
N GLY A 43 3.83 -15.64 -12.49
CA GLY A 43 3.43 -15.64 -13.89
C GLY A 43 2.13 -14.91 -14.21
N ASP A 44 1.49 -14.27 -13.22
CA ASP A 44 0.30 -13.43 -13.39
C ASP A 44 0.49 -12.07 -12.71
N MET A 45 0.98 -11.13 -13.52
CA MET A 45 1.23 -9.76 -13.09
C MET A 45 -0.06 -8.96 -12.91
N THR A 46 -1.15 -9.30 -13.62
CA THR A 46 -2.43 -8.59 -13.50
C THR A 46 -3.06 -8.81 -12.13
N THR A 47 -3.11 -10.07 -11.68
CA THR A 47 -3.59 -10.42 -10.35
C THR A 47 -2.69 -9.84 -9.26
N GLY A 48 -1.36 -9.93 -9.42
CA GLY A 48 -0.42 -9.36 -8.46
C GLY A 48 -0.52 -7.83 -8.32
N LEU A 49 -0.60 -7.10 -9.43
CA LEU A 49 -0.80 -5.65 -9.38
C LEU A 49 -2.17 -5.26 -8.80
N ALA A 50 -3.24 -6.02 -9.06
CA ALA A 50 -4.56 -5.75 -8.51
C ALA A 50 -4.59 -5.90 -6.98
N ILE A 51 -4.01 -6.99 -6.45
CA ILE A 51 -3.90 -7.23 -5.01
C ILE A 51 -2.99 -6.18 -4.36
N GLY A 52 -1.82 -5.93 -4.95
CA GLY A 52 -0.86 -4.94 -4.46
C GLY A 52 -1.44 -3.52 -4.44
N ALA A 53 -2.16 -3.11 -5.49
CA ALA A 53 -2.86 -1.84 -5.55
C ALA A 53 -3.95 -1.72 -4.48
N SER A 54 -4.74 -2.78 -4.26
CA SER A 54 -5.79 -2.79 -3.24
C SER A 54 -5.22 -2.57 -1.83
N LEU A 55 -4.14 -3.26 -1.50
CA LEU A 55 -3.46 -3.09 -0.21
C LEU A 55 -2.72 -1.75 -0.11
N GLN A 56 -2.15 -1.25 -1.20
CA GLN A 56 -1.55 0.08 -1.20
C GLN A 56 -2.57 1.14 -0.82
N LEU A 57 -3.77 1.07 -1.38
CA LEU A 57 -4.87 1.98 -1.07
C LEU A 57 -5.32 1.84 0.40
N MET A 58 -5.35 0.63 0.94
CA MET A 58 -5.67 0.37 2.34
C MET A 58 -4.67 1.01 3.32
N VAL A 59 -3.38 1.00 2.97
CA VAL A 59 -2.29 1.43 3.87
C VAL A 59 -2.01 2.93 3.70
N LEU A 60 -2.75 3.64 2.84
CA LEU A 60 -2.69 5.09 2.76
C LEU A 60 -2.96 5.68 4.16
N GLY A 61 -2.01 6.44 4.68
CA GLY A 61 -2.13 7.08 6.00
C GLY A 61 -1.77 6.20 7.20
N VAL A 62 -1.59 4.89 7.03
CA VAL A 62 -1.06 4.05 8.11
C VAL A 62 0.43 4.35 8.18
N GLY A 63 0.90 5.03 9.24
CA GLY A 63 2.29 5.48 9.54
C GLY A 63 2.99 4.73 10.69
N THR A 64 4.32 4.48 10.65
CA THR A 64 5.08 4.07 11.85
C THR A 64 5.44 5.35 12.60
N PHE A 65 4.67 5.71 13.62
CA PHE A 65 4.90 6.90 14.43
C PHE A 65 5.42 6.51 15.81
N GLY A 66 6.54 7.12 16.25
CA GLY A 66 7.07 6.90 17.60
C GLY A 66 7.46 5.46 17.94
N GLY A 67 7.87 4.67 16.93
CA GLY A 67 8.23 3.26 17.14
C GLY A 67 7.05 2.28 17.15
N ALA A 68 5.81 2.76 16.95
CA ALA A 68 4.64 1.91 16.78
C ALA A 68 4.75 1.05 15.51
N SER A 69 4.41 -0.23 15.65
CA SER A 69 4.31 -1.16 14.52
C SER A 69 3.07 -0.87 13.69
N ARG A 70 3.20 -1.04 12.39
CA ARG A 70 2.12 -0.97 11.41
C ARG A 70 1.76 -2.34 10.90
N ILE A 71 0.56 -2.45 10.31
CA ILE A 71 0.18 -3.60 9.49
C ILE A 71 1.23 -3.86 8.40
N ASP A 72 1.58 -5.12 8.22
CA ASP A 72 2.55 -5.57 7.21
C ASP A 72 1.83 -5.95 5.91
N ALA A 73 1.34 -4.93 5.23
CA ALA A 73 0.55 -5.10 4.02
C ALA A 73 1.37 -5.58 2.81
N THR A 74 2.68 -5.43 2.85
CA THR A 74 3.59 -5.85 1.80
C THR A 74 3.78 -7.36 1.82
N SER A 75 4.08 -7.97 2.97
CA SER A 75 4.08 -9.43 3.10
C SER A 75 2.67 -10.01 2.90
N GLY A 76 1.63 -9.29 3.32
CA GLY A 76 0.24 -9.61 3.00
C GLY A 76 -0.02 -9.66 1.48
N ALA A 77 0.52 -8.70 0.71
CA ALA A 77 0.44 -8.69 -0.75
C ALA A 77 1.15 -9.88 -1.38
N VAL A 78 2.34 -10.23 -0.88
CA VAL A 78 3.12 -11.39 -1.36
C VAL A 78 2.32 -12.67 -1.18
N LEU A 79 1.81 -12.91 0.04
CA LEU A 79 1.10 -14.16 0.34
C LEU A 79 -0.24 -14.25 -0.39
N ALA A 80 -1.03 -13.19 -0.39
CA ALA A 80 -2.31 -13.19 -1.11
C ALA A 80 -2.14 -13.34 -2.61
N THR A 81 -1.13 -12.70 -3.22
CA THR A 81 -0.84 -12.88 -4.65
C THR A 81 -0.39 -14.31 -4.94
N ALA A 82 0.51 -14.87 -4.14
CA ALA A 82 1.01 -16.22 -4.35
C ALA A 82 -0.12 -17.28 -4.25
N PHE A 83 -1.01 -17.14 -3.27
CA PHE A 83 -2.16 -18.06 -3.12
C PHE A 83 -3.26 -17.81 -4.15
N SER A 84 -3.57 -16.56 -4.48
CA SER A 84 -4.54 -16.23 -5.52
C SER A 84 -4.15 -16.82 -6.87
N VAL A 85 -2.89 -16.65 -7.29
CA VAL A 85 -2.41 -17.18 -8.57
C VAL A 85 -2.26 -18.71 -8.54
N SER A 86 -1.80 -19.30 -7.43
CA SER A 86 -1.56 -20.75 -7.38
C SER A 86 -2.82 -21.60 -7.17
N GLN A 87 -3.84 -21.06 -6.50
CA GLN A 87 -5.10 -21.75 -6.18
C GLN A 87 -6.29 -21.24 -7.00
N GLY A 88 -6.10 -20.18 -7.80
CA GLY A 88 -7.16 -19.60 -8.62
C GLY A 88 -8.23 -18.84 -7.82
N ILE A 89 -7.85 -18.31 -6.66
CA ILE A 89 -8.75 -17.54 -5.79
C ILE A 89 -8.95 -16.16 -6.39
N ASP A 90 -10.19 -15.67 -6.40
CA ASP A 90 -10.50 -14.31 -6.83
C ASP A 90 -9.64 -13.28 -6.07
N PRO A 91 -9.03 -12.29 -6.76
CA PRO A 91 -8.15 -11.31 -6.15
C PRO A 91 -8.78 -10.54 -4.98
N GLU A 92 -10.06 -10.16 -5.09
CA GLU A 92 -10.75 -9.39 -4.04
C GLU A 92 -11.00 -10.28 -2.82
N LEU A 93 -11.39 -11.53 -3.04
CA LEU A 93 -11.54 -12.51 -1.97
C LEU A 93 -10.19 -12.79 -1.31
N ALA A 94 -9.10 -12.94 -2.07
CA ALA A 94 -7.75 -13.16 -1.56
C ALA A 94 -7.27 -11.98 -0.69
N VAL A 95 -7.59 -10.74 -1.07
CA VAL A 95 -7.28 -9.56 -0.25
C VAL A 95 -7.92 -9.66 1.13
N ALA A 96 -9.22 -9.96 1.21
CA ALA A 96 -9.92 -9.93 2.49
C ALA A 96 -9.80 -11.22 3.32
N THR A 97 -9.61 -12.39 2.68
CA THR A 97 -9.41 -13.68 3.38
C THR A 97 -7.96 -13.92 3.81
N ILE A 98 -7.00 -13.47 3.02
CA ILE A 98 -5.57 -13.78 3.21
C ILE A 98 -4.81 -12.50 3.54
N ALA A 99 -4.84 -11.51 2.66
CA ALA A 99 -3.91 -10.38 2.76
C ALA A 99 -4.09 -9.58 4.05
N VAL A 100 -5.32 -9.17 4.35
CA VAL A 100 -5.63 -8.33 5.52
C VAL A 100 -5.36 -9.06 6.84
N PRO A 101 -5.89 -10.28 7.08
CA PRO A 101 -5.62 -11.00 8.32
C PRO A 101 -4.13 -11.30 8.51
N VAL A 102 -3.44 -11.71 7.44
CA VAL A 102 -2.01 -12.01 7.53
C VAL A 102 -1.19 -10.74 7.78
N ALA A 103 -1.49 -9.64 7.09
CA ALA A 103 -0.84 -8.35 7.34
C ALA A 103 -0.99 -7.88 8.80
N ALA A 104 -2.14 -8.15 9.42
CA ALA A 104 -2.38 -7.87 10.83
C ALA A 104 -1.61 -8.82 11.76
N LEU A 105 -1.55 -10.11 11.45
CA LEU A 105 -0.79 -11.09 12.25
C LEU A 105 0.72 -10.83 12.22
N LEU A 106 1.24 -10.41 11.07
CA LEU A 106 2.66 -10.09 10.92
C LEU A 106 3.09 -8.80 11.65
N VAL A 107 2.17 -8.07 12.25
CA VAL A 107 2.50 -7.01 13.23
C VAL A 107 3.26 -7.60 14.42
N TYR A 108 2.89 -8.80 14.87
CA TYR A 108 3.56 -9.42 16.02
C TYR A 108 4.99 -9.86 15.70
N THR A 109 5.24 -10.29 14.46
CA THR A 109 6.60 -10.63 14.03
C THR A 109 7.44 -9.36 13.81
N ASP A 110 6.83 -8.24 13.39
CA ASP A 110 7.47 -6.92 13.39
C ASP A 110 7.95 -6.52 14.78
N ILE A 111 7.05 -6.63 15.77
CA ILE A 111 7.33 -6.31 17.17
C ILE A 111 8.49 -7.18 17.69
N ALA A 112 8.46 -8.49 17.41
CA ALA A 112 9.54 -9.39 17.80
C ALA A 112 10.88 -9.02 17.15
N GLY A 113 10.86 -8.67 15.85
CA GLY A 113 12.02 -8.16 15.13
C GLY A 113 12.60 -6.91 15.78
N ARG A 114 11.77 -5.92 16.09
CA ARG A 114 12.17 -4.71 16.83
C ARG A 114 12.80 -5.03 18.18
N PHE A 115 12.16 -5.87 19.00
CA PHE A 115 12.70 -6.25 20.31
C PHE A 115 14.07 -6.92 20.22
N SER A 116 14.30 -7.74 19.19
CA SER A 116 15.58 -8.42 19.01
C SER A 116 16.73 -7.45 18.71
N THR A 117 16.45 -6.28 18.13
CA THR A 117 17.48 -5.28 17.81
C THR A 117 18.10 -4.64 19.06
N THR A 118 17.37 -4.60 20.17
CA THR A 118 17.87 -4.10 21.47
C THR A 118 19.10 -4.89 21.93
N PHE A 119 19.16 -6.20 21.63
CA PHE A 119 20.35 -7.00 21.92
C PHE A 119 21.59 -6.50 21.17
N PHE A 120 21.43 -6.11 19.90
CA PHE A 120 22.51 -5.56 19.09
C PHE A 120 22.90 -4.16 19.54
N ALA A 121 21.93 -3.35 20.00
CA ALA A 121 22.20 -2.03 20.57
C ALA A 121 23.15 -2.12 21.78
N HIS A 122 22.89 -2.99 22.75
CA HIS A 122 23.80 -3.18 23.90
C HIS A 122 25.20 -3.68 23.48
N ARG A 123 25.30 -4.47 22.40
CA ARG A 123 26.61 -4.89 21.87
C ARG A 123 27.36 -3.75 21.19
N VAL A 124 26.65 -2.82 20.57
CA VAL A 124 27.22 -1.58 20.01
C VAL A 124 27.72 -0.70 21.15
N ASP A 125 26.93 -0.51 22.22
CA ASP A 125 27.35 0.28 23.39
C ASP A 125 28.66 -0.26 23.99
N ALA A 126 28.74 -1.58 24.20
CA ALA A 126 29.97 -2.20 24.69
C ALA A 126 31.15 -2.06 23.70
N ALA A 127 30.91 -2.01 22.39
CA ALA A 127 31.95 -1.79 21.39
C ALA A 127 32.44 -0.34 21.37
N ILE A 128 31.55 0.63 21.64
CA ILE A 128 31.89 2.05 21.80
C ILE A 128 32.82 2.25 22.99
N GLU A 129 32.55 1.63 24.13
CA GLU A 129 33.43 1.70 25.32
C GLU A 129 34.85 1.20 25.06
N ARG A 130 35.00 0.26 24.12
CA ARG A 130 36.30 -0.31 23.72
C ARG A 130 36.94 0.41 22.53
N PHE A 131 36.32 1.47 21.99
CA PHE A 131 36.72 2.14 20.75
C PHE A 131 36.90 1.17 19.56
N ASP A 132 36.13 0.07 19.53
CA ASP A 132 36.18 -0.95 18.47
C ASP A 132 35.19 -0.61 17.34
N TYR A 133 35.64 0.22 16.40
CA TYR A 133 34.84 0.67 15.26
C TYR A 133 34.38 -0.49 14.35
N ALA A 134 35.21 -1.50 14.15
CA ALA A 134 34.85 -2.69 13.36
C ALA A 134 33.76 -3.51 14.07
N GLY A 135 33.81 -3.58 15.40
CA GLY A 135 32.76 -4.14 16.22
C GLY A 135 31.42 -3.42 16.07
N ILE A 136 31.42 -2.09 16.01
CA ILE A 136 30.21 -1.29 15.81
C ILE A 136 29.58 -1.59 14.44
N GLU A 137 30.37 -1.51 13.36
CA GLU A 137 29.89 -1.75 11.99
C GLU A 137 29.30 -3.15 11.85
N ARG A 138 29.99 -4.17 12.36
CA ARG A 138 29.50 -5.55 12.30
C ARG A 138 28.19 -5.72 13.05
N ASN A 139 28.05 -5.18 14.26
CA ASN A 139 26.81 -5.33 15.04
C ASN A 139 25.64 -4.56 14.41
N TYR A 140 25.92 -3.40 13.79
CA TYR A 140 24.93 -2.66 13.01
C TYR A 140 24.40 -3.50 11.83
N LEU A 141 25.28 -4.07 11.01
CA LEU A 141 24.90 -4.93 9.88
C LEU A 141 24.19 -6.21 10.34
N LEU A 142 24.65 -6.83 11.44
CA LEU A 142 23.99 -8.00 12.02
C LEU A 142 22.58 -7.69 12.53
N GLY A 143 22.31 -6.44 12.92
CA GLY A 143 20.98 -5.98 13.32
C GLY A 143 19.94 -6.02 12.19
N ALA A 144 20.36 -6.04 10.93
CA ALA A 144 19.46 -6.22 9.79
C ALA A 144 18.94 -7.66 9.64
N ILE A 145 19.66 -8.65 10.16
CA ILE A 145 19.29 -10.07 10.03
C ILE A 145 17.98 -10.40 10.76
N PRO A 146 17.77 -10.00 12.03
CA PRO A 146 16.49 -10.22 12.70
C PRO A 146 15.31 -9.53 12.01
N TRP A 147 15.53 -8.35 11.42
CA TRP A 147 14.52 -7.67 10.60
C TRP A 147 14.16 -8.48 9.37
N ALA A 148 15.16 -8.95 8.60
CA ALA A 148 14.91 -9.79 7.43
C ALA A 148 14.18 -11.10 7.82
N LEU A 149 14.59 -11.74 8.92
CA LEU A 149 13.98 -12.97 9.42
C LEU A 149 12.54 -12.78 9.90
N SER A 150 12.19 -11.62 10.45
CA SER A 150 10.83 -11.35 10.95
C SER A 150 9.77 -11.39 9.84
N ARG A 151 10.17 -11.19 8.58
CA ARG A 151 9.32 -11.30 7.38
C ARG A 151 9.57 -12.60 6.62
N ALA A 152 10.83 -12.98 6.42
CA ALA A 152 11.18 -14.16 5.66
C ALA A 152 10.67 -15.45 6.31
N LEU A 153 10.79 -15.62 7.64
CA LEU A 153 10.34 -16.84 8.30
C LEU A 153 8.83 -17.04 8.18
N PRO A 154 7.96 -16.07 8.54
CA PRO A 154 6.52 -16.25 8.40
C PRO A 154 6.09 -16.46 6.94
N VAL A 155 6.67 -15.72 5.99
CA VAL A 155 6.34 -15.87 4.57
C VAL A 155 6.77 -17.24 4.06
N PHE A 156 7.96 -17.71 4.40
CA PHE A 156 8.43 -19.05 4.06
C PHE A 156 7.50 -20.13 4.61
N LEU A 157 7.18 -20.07 5.91
CA LEU A 157 6.30 -21.05 6.56
C LEU A 157 4.92 -21.06 5.92
N ALA A 158 4.36 -19.88 5.64
CA ALA A 158 3.07 -19.75 4.99
C ALA A 158 3.11 -20.35 3.57
N LEU A 159 4.09 -20.00 2.73
CA LEU A 159 4.17 -20.50 1.36
C LEU A 159 4.49 -22.00 1.28
N ALA A 160 5.33 -22.51 2.17
CA ALA A 160 5.74 -23.91 2.18
C ALA A 160 4.68 -24.86 2.75
N PHE A 161 3.98 -24.45 3.82
CA PHE A 161 3.08 -25.33 4.58
C PHE A 161 1.62 -24.85 4.61
N GLY A 162 1.37 -23.59 4.27
CA GLY A 162 0.03 -22.99 4.37
C GLY A 162 -0.91 -23.32 3.22
N GLY A 163 -0.45 -23.94 2.14
CA GLY A 163 -1.27 -24.19 0.95
C GLY A 163 -2.56 -24.96 1.23
N GLU A 164 -2.48 -26.07 1.97
CA GLU A 164 -3.65 -26.90 2.32
C GLU A 164 -4.59 -26.17 3.29
N PHE A 165 -4.03 -25.44 4.26
CA PHE A 165 -4.81 -24.64 5.20
C PHE A 165 -5.59 -23.52 4.48
N VAL A 166 -4.92 -22.79 3.59
CA VAL A 166 -5.55 -21.71 2.80
C VAL A 166 -6.64 -22.27 1.89
N ASP A 167 -6.38 -23.39 1.20
CA ASP A 167 -7.35 -24.02 0.32
C ASP A 167 -8.59 -24.52 1.09
N ALA A 168 -8.40 -25.15 2.25
CA ALA A 168 -9.50 -25.58 3.11
C ALA A 168 -10.30 -24.38 3.65
N MET A 169 -9.63 -23.30 4.03
CA MET A 169 -10.27 -22.08 4.52
C MET A 169 -11.09 -21.40 3.42
N VAL A 170 -10.55 -21.24 2.22
CA VAL A 170 -11.26 -20.63 1.09
C VAL A 170 -12.46 -21.49 0.67
N LYS A 171 -12.29 -22.82 0.55
CA LYS A 171 -13.41 -23.73 0.24
C LYS A 171 -14.52 -23.65 1.27
N THR A 172 -14.18 -23.54 2.55
CA THR A 172 -15.18 -23.36 3.63
C THR A 172 -15.92 -22.04 3.48
N ILE A 173 -15.23 -20.96 3.13
CA ILE A 173 -15.85 -19.64 2.92
C ILE A 173 -16.75 -19.65 1.68
N GLU A 174 -16.34 -20.31 0.60
CA GLU A 174 -17.14 -20.44 -0.62
C GLU A 174 -18.39 -21.30 -0.43
N GLN A 175 -18.38 -22.28 0.49
CA GLN A 175 -19.60 -23.01 0.87
C GLN A 175 -20.67 -22.08 1.43
N TYR A 176 -20.26 -21.01 2.12
CA TYR A 176 -21.16 -19.98 2.62
C TYR A 176 -21.08 -18.72 1.75
N GLN A 177 -21.72 -18.77 0.58
CA GLN A 177 -21.70 -17.67 -0.42
C GLN A 177 -22.00 -16.28 0.15
N TRP A 178 -22.83 -16.17 1.20
CA TRP A 178 -23.10 -14.88 1.85
C TRP A 178 -21.88 -14.32 2.59
N ILE A 179 -21.02 -15.18 3.16
CA ILE A 179 -19.76 -14.81 3.80
C ILE A 179 -18.76 -14.38 2.73
N ALA A 180 -18.60 -15.18 1.66
CA ALA A 180 -17.73 -14.85 0.55
C ALA A 180 -18.08 -13.47 -0.05
N ASN A 181 -19.36 -13.26 -0.37
CA ASN A 181 -19.85 -11.97 -0.88
C ASN A 181 -19.65 -10.81 0.10
N GLY A 182 -19.90 -11.04 1.40
CA GLY A 182 -19.67 -10.03 2.44
C GLY A 182 -18.20 -9.64 2.57
N LEU A 183 -17.30 -10.60 2.44
CA LEU A 183 -15.86 -10.41 2.54
C LEU A 183 -15.28 -9.74 1.29
N THR A 184 -15.77 -10.11 0.09
CA THR A 184 -15.48 -9.41 -1.16
C THR A 184 -15.97 -7.95 -1.10
N LEU A 185 -17.18 -7.70 -0.58
CA LEU A 185 -17.68 -6.34 -0.39
C LEU A 185 -16.78 -5.56 0.59
N ALA A 186 -16.37 -6.18 1.69
CA ALA A 186 -15.45 -5.56 2.64
C ALA A 186 -14.10 -5.23 1.97
N ALA A 187 -13.55 -6.13 1.15
CA ALA A 187 -12.32 -5.91 0.39
C ALA A 187 -12.40 -4.65 -0.49
N ARG A 188 -13.52 -4.50 -1.20
CA ARG A 188 -13.79 -3.34 -2.08
C ARG A 188 -13.90 -2.02 -1.30
N MET A 189 -14.24 -2.07 -0.02
CA MET A 189 -14.34 -0.88 0.84
C MET A 189 -13.01 -0.50 1.53
N LEU A 190 -12.00 -1.39 1.55
CA LEU A 190 -10.69 -1.13 2.17
C LEU A 190 -9.97 0.13 1.67
N PRO A 191 -9.99 0.47 0.36
CA PRO A 191 -9.43 1.73 -0.11
C PRO A 191 -10.03 2.96 0.60
N GLY A 192 -11.34 2.94 0.87
CA GLY A 192 -12.03 4.02 1.58
C GLY A 192 -11.55 4.17 3.02
N LEU A 193 -11.25 3.06 3.70
CA LEU A 193 -10.66 3.07 5.03
C LEU A 193 -9.28 3.74 5.03
N GLY A 194 -8.40 3.40 4.07
CA GLY A 194 -7.09 4.05 3.96
C GLY A 194 -7.20 5.56 3.75
N PHE A 195 -8.09 6.01 2.86
CA PHE A 195 -8.37 7.44 2.72
C PHE A 195 -8.87 8.06 4.02
N ALA A 196 -9.77 7.41 4.76
CA ALA A 196 -10.27 7.91 6.04
C ALA A 196 -9.14 8.06 7.09
N ILE A 197 -8.23 7.09 7.17
CA ILE A 197 -7.06 7.14 8.06
C ILE A 197 -6.13 8.30 7.66
N LEU A 198 -5.80 8.43 6.37
CA LEU A 198 -4.99 9.54 5.86
C LEU A 198 -5.62 10.90 6.20
N LEU A 199 -6.92 11.02 5.98
CA LEU A 199 -7.70 12.22 6.27
C LEU A 199 -7.73 12.55 7.76
N HIS A 200 -7.77 11.54 8.64
CA HIS A 200 -7.72 11.73 10.09
C HIS A 200 -6.40 12.37 10.55
N TYR A 201 -5.27 11.97 9.97
CA TYR A 201 -3.95 12.54 10.31
C TYR A 201 -3.70 13.92 9.71
N LEU A 202 -4.44 14.32 8.68
CA LEU A 202 -4.29 15.64 8.06
C LEU A 202 -5.10 16.70 8.83
N PRO A 203 -4.65 17.97 8.88
CA PRO A 203 -5.37 19.07 9.53
C PRO A 203 -6.59 19.53 8.70
N LEU A 204 -7.54 18.63 8.47
CA LEU A 204 -8.69 18.83 7.58
C LEU A 204 -9.62 19.93 8.05
N LYS A 205 -9.84 20.07 9.36
CA LYS A 205 -10.73 21.11 9.92
C LYS A 205 -10.30 22.51 9.48
N ARG A 206 -8.98 22.76 9.37
CA ARG A 206 -8.43 24.05 8.91
C ARG A 206 -8.49 24.22 7.39
N ASN A 207 -8.34 23.12 6.65
CA ASN A 207 -8.10 23.13 5.20
C ASN A 207 -9.23 22.47 4.39
N LEU A 208 -10.45 22.42 4.93
CA LEU A 208 -11.58 21.71 4.32
C LEU A 208 -11.89 22.20 2.89
N HIS A 209 -11.67 23.48 2.62
CA HIS A 209 -11.86 24.09 1.31
C HIS A 209 -10.96 23.46 0.23
N TYR A 210 -9.71 23.11 0.55
CA TYR A 210 -8.83 22.42 -0.40
C TYR A 210 -9.33 21.02 -0.75
N LEU A 211 -9.82 20.29 0.27
CA LEU A 211 -10.41 18.97 0.05
C LEU A 211 -11.68 19.09 -0.82
N ALA A 212 -12.57 20.03 -0.51
CA ALA A 212 -13.82 20.24 -1.24
C ALA A 212 -13.57 20.62 -2.70
N VAL A 213 -12.62 21.53 -2.97
CA VAL A 213 -12.26 21.93 -4.34
C VAL A 213 -11.63 20.76 -5.10
N GLY A 214 -10.68 20.05 -4.50
CA GLY A 214 -10.03 18.89 -5.12
C GLY A 214 -11.03 17.78 -5.44
N PHE A 215 -11.96 17.52 -4.52
CA PHE A 215 -13.06 16.56 -4.72
C PHE A 215 -13.99 16.99 -5.84
N ALA A 216 -14.51 18.23 -5.80
CA ALA A 216 -15.43 18.74 -6.83
C ALA A 216 -14.81 18.74 -8.22
N LEU A 217 -13.56 19.20 -8.35
CA LEU A 217 -12.83 19.20 -9.61
C LEU A 217 -12.60 17.78 -10.14
N THR A 218 -12.21 16.85 -9.27
CA THR A 218 -12.02 15.45 -9.64
C THR A 218 -13.34 14.79 -10.05
N ALA A 219 -14.42 15.05 -9.34
CA ALA A 219 -15.75 14.53 -9.66
C ALA A 219 -16.24 15.04 -11.03
N MET A 220 -16.11 16.35 -11.29
CA MET A 220 -16.47 16.94 -12.59
C MET A 220 -15.66 16.36 -13.74
N LEU A 221 -14.33 16.23 -13.57
CA LEU A 221 -13.47 15.65 -14.59
C LEU A 221 -13.76 14.16 -14.81
N THR A 222 -14.09 13.41 -13.75
CA THR A 222 -14.42 11.99 -13.87
C THR A 222 -15.68 11.80 -14.72
N VAL A 223 -16.71 12.62 -14.50
CA VAL A 223 -17.93 12.60 -15.31
C VAL A 223 -17.63 13.00 -16.77
N LEU A 224 -16.83 14.04 -16.98
CA LEU A 224 -16.48 14.50 -18.32
C LEU A 224 -15.73 13.42 -19.12
N TYR A 225 -14.66 12.86 -18.56
CA TYR A 225 -13.87 11.81 -19.21
C TYR A 225 -14.70 10.54 -19.41
N GLY A 226 -15.58 10.19 -18.47
CA GLY A 226 -16.52 9.08 -18.60
C GLY A 226 -17.47 9.27 -19.78
N ASN A 227 -18.10 10.45 -19.91
CA ASN A 227 -19.01 10.75 -21.01
C ASN A 227 -18.30 10.77 -22.37
N VAL A 228 -17.08 11.31 -22.45
CA VAL A 228 -16.28 11.31 -23.69
C VAL A 228 -15.89 9.90 -24.09
N SER A 229 -15.48 9.05 -23.13
CA SER A 229 -15.16 7.65 -23.40
C SER A 229 -16.38 6.85 -23.84
N ALA A 230 -17.55 7.08 -23.21
CA ALA A 230 -18.81 6.46 -23.60
C ALA A 230 -19.24 6.88 -25.02
N LEU A 231 -19.12 8.17 -25.35
CA LEU A 231 -19.38 8.68 -26.70
C LEU A 231 -18.44 8.04 -27.73
N GLY A 232 -17.15 7.96 -27.43
CA GLY A 232 -16.17 7.26 -28.27
C GLY A 232 -16.53 5.79 -28.47
N GLY A 233 -17.03 5.11 -27.43
CA GLY A 233 -17.48 3.73 -27.51
C GLY A 233 -18.69 3.57 -28.43
N ALA A 234 -19.66 4.48 -28.33
CA ALA A 234 -20.82 4.49 -29.22
C ALA A 234 -20.43 4.74 -30.69
N VAL A 235 -19.51 5.68 -30.94
CA VAL A 235 -18.99 5.95 -32.29
C VAL A 235 -18.21 4.75 -32.85
N ALA A 236 -17.35 4.11 -32.04
CA ALA A 236 -16.65 2.88 -32.42
C ALA A 236 -17.63 1.75 -32.76
N GLY A 237 -18.69 1.60 -31.96
CA GLY A 237 -19.75 0.63 -32.21
C GLY A 237 -20.47 0.85 -33.54
N ILE A 238 -20.81 2.11 -33.87
CA ILE A 238 -21.45 2.44 -35.16
C ILE A 238 -20.49 2.19 -36.32
N VAL A 239 -19.22 2.61 -36.20
CA VAL A 239 -18.21 2.39 -37.24
C VAL A 239 -17.93 0.90 -37.46
N GLY A 240 -17.98 0.08 -36.42
CA GLY A 240 -17.86 -1.38 -36.52
C GLY A 240 -19.05 -2.07 -37.22
N THR A 241 -20.18 -1.38 -37.41
CA THR A 241 -21.33 -1.91 -38.18
C THR A 241 -21.31 -1.52 -39.66
N LEU A 242 -20.35 -0.70 -40.10
CA LEU A 242 -20.20 -0.30 -41.50
C LEU A 242 -19.44 -1.40 -42.28
N PRO A 243 -19.70 -1.56 -43.60
CA PRO A 243 -18.94 -2.48 -44.45
C PRO A 243 -17.45 -2.09 -44.46
N GLU A 244 -16.54 -3.08 -44.43
CA GLU A 244 -15.08 -2.86 -44.42
C GLU A 244 -14.60 -2.02 -45.61
N ASP A 245 -15.36 -2.02 -46.71
CA ASP A 245 -15.15 -1.29 -47.95
C ASP A 245 -15.21 0.25 -47.79
N ALA A 246 -15.79 0.75 -46.69
CA ALA A 246 -15.96 2.18 -46.43
C ALA A 246 -14.66 2.87 -45.95
N GLY A 247 -13.64 2.11 -45.56
CA GLY A 247 -12.32 2.65 -45.18
C GLY A 247 -12.30 3.53 -43.92
N VAL A 248 -13.40 3.62 -43.17
CA VAL A 248 -13.50 4.40 -41.93
C VAL A 248 -13.28 3.46 -40.76
N SER A 249 -12.18 3.63 -40.02
CA SER A 249 -11.94 2.95 -38.75
C SER A 249 -11.85 3.98 -37.62
N PHE A 250 -12.59 3.73 -36.54
CA PHE A 250 -12.52 4.55 -35.33
C PHE A 250 -12.23 3.63 -34.15
N VAL A 251 -11.08 3.83 -33.51
CA VAL A 251 -10.68 3.11 -32.31
C VAL A 251 -10.86 4.05 -31.12
N ASN A 252 -11.70 3.67 -30.17
CA ASN A 252 -11.89 4.45 -28.95
C ASN A 252 -10.63 4.39 -28.07
N ASN A 253 -9.78 5.41 -28.17
CA ASN A 253 -8.56 5.55 -27.37
C ASN A 253 -8.71 6.58 -26.24
N PHE A 254 -9.93 6.97 -25.88
CA PHE A 254 -10.14 7.90 -24.78
C PHE A 254 -9.80 7.22 -23.45
N LYS A 255 -8.66 7.59 -22.89
CA LYS A 255 -8.23 7.16 -21.55
C LYS A 255 -9.10 7.83 -20.48
N GLY A 256 -9.29 7.13 -19.36
CA GLY A 256 -9.91 7.70 -18.17
C GLY A 256 -9.09 8.86 -17.59
N LEU A 257 -9.66 9.51 -16.58
CA LEU A 257 -9.02 10.63 -15.90
C LEU A 257 -7.63 10.24 -15.36
N SER A 258 -6.60 10.99 -15.75
CA SER A 258 -5.23 10.75 -15.28
C SER A 258 -5.05 11.19 -13.83
N MET A 259 -4.98 10.22 -12.91
CA MET A 259 -4.73 10.49 -11.48
C MET A 259 -3.39 11.21 -11.24
N ILE A 260 -2.37 10.90 -12.04
CA ILE A 260 -1.08 11.61 -12.01
C ILE A 260 -1.29 13.09 -12.39
N GLY A 261 -2.12 13.35 -13.42
CA GLY A 261 -2.45 14.71 -13.82
C GLY A 261 -3.13 15.52 -12.71
N ILE A 262 -4.11 14.93 -12.02
CA ILE A 262 -4.76 15.56 -10.87
C ILE A 262 -3.76 15.81 -9.74
N ALA A 263 -2.92 14.82 -9.43
CA ALA A 263 -1.92 14.94 -8.38
C ALA A 263 -0.93 16.07 -8.66
N ILE A 264 -0.49 16.23 -9.91
CA ILE A 264 0.38 17.33 -10.33
C ILE A 264 -0.32 18.69 -10.15
N VAL A 265 -1.57 18.82 -10.62
CA VAL A 265 -2.36 20.06 -10.45
C VAL A 265 -2.53 20.40 -8.96
N GLY A 266 -2.87 19.41 -8.13
CA GLY A 266 -2.98 19.57 -6.68
C GLY A 266 -1.67 20.00 -6.03
N ALA A 267 -0.54 19.41 -6.46
CA ALA A 267 0.79 19.78 -5.98
C ALA A 267 1.18 21.22 -6.37
N PHE A 268 0.85 21.67 -7.59
CA PHE A 268 1.09 23.06 -7.97
C PHE A 268 0.26 24.04 -7.13
N LEU A 269 -1.02 23.75 -6.90
CA LEU A 269 -1.88 24.57 -6.05
C LEU A 269 -1.37 24.63 -4.60
N SER A 270 -0.93 23.50 -4.05
CA SER A 270 -0.40 23.44 -2.69
C SER A 270 0.92 24.22 -2.55
N VAL A 271 1.82 24.14 -3.53
CA VAL A 271 3.07 24.91 -3.57
C VAL A 271 2.80 26.42 -3.67
N ILE A 272 1.82 26.84 -4.49
CA ILE A 272 1.41 28.25 -4.58
C ILE A 272 0.88 28.74 -3.24
N HIS A 273 0.00 27.96 -2.60
CA HIS A 273 -0.51 28.32 -1.29
C HIS A 273 0.61 28.42 -0.25
N PHE A 274 1.51 27.44 -0.18
CA PHE A 274 2.63 27.45 0.77
C PHE A 274 3.52 28.68 0.58
N LYS A 275 3.87 29.03 -0.67
CA LYS A 275 4.64 30.25 -0.98
C LYS A 275 3.88 31.52 -0.60
N ASN A 276 2.57 31.56 -0.79
CA ASN A 276 1.75 32.70 -0.41
C ASN A 276 1.60 32.83 1.11
N SER A 277 1.47 31.72 1.85
CA SER A 277 1.45 31.72 3.32
C SER A 277 2.78 32.19 3.92
N GLN A 278 3.92 31.85 3.32
CA GLN A 278 5.23 32.37 3.75
C GLN A 278 5.42 33.87 3.46
N LYS A 279 4.74 34.43 2.45
CA LYS A 279 4.78 35.86 2.12
C LYS A 279 3.92 36.72 3.05
N VAL A 280 3.04 36.13 3.86
CA VAL A 280 2.31 36.87 4.89
C VAL A 280 3.23 37.04 6.11
N THR A 281 4.13 38.01 6.02
CA THR A 281 4.91 38.51 7.16
C THR A 281 3.98 39.18 8.18
N VAL A 282 3.97 38.63 9.40
CA VAL A 282 3.71 39.25 10.72
C VAL A 282 2.93 40.57 10.68
N VAL A 283 1.61 40.50 10.85
CA VAL A 283 0.89 41.64 11.44
C VAL A 283 1.31 41.68 12.91
N ALA A 284 1.87 42.82 13.34
CA ALA A 284 2.35 43.03 14.70
C ALA A 284 1.28 42.64 15.73
N PRO A 285 1.65 42.02 16.88
CA PRO A 285 0.67 41.67 17.90
C PRO A 285 0.11 42.97 18.49
N SER A 286 -1.16 43.25 18.26
CA SER A 286 -1.92 44.13 19.14
C SER A 286 -2.30 43.33 20.38
N ASN A 287 -1.74 43.74 21.52
CA ASN A 287 -1.99 43.19 22.86
C ASN A 287 -3.44 42.76 23.13
N SER A 288 -3.59 41.53 23.65
CA SER A 288 -4.67 40.92 24.48
C SER A 288 -4.99 39.54 23.90
N GLU A 289 -4.88 38.40 24.56
CA GLU A 289 -4.88 38.02 25.97
C GLU A 289 -4.17 36.66 26.06
N SER A 290 -3.55 36.39 27.19
CA SER A 290 -3.06 35.07 27.60
C SER A 290 -4.21 34.06 27.62
N GLY A 291 -4.23 33.14 26.66
CA GLY A 291 -4.99 31.91 26.72
C GLY A 291 -4.01 30.75 26.72
N GLU A 292 -3.72 30.22 27.90
CA GLU A 292 -2.99 28.97 28.09
C GLU A 292 -3.61 27.89 27.20
N ILE A 293 -2.77 27.19 26.44
CA ILE A 293 -3.16 25.93 25.81
C ILE A 293 -3.00 24.91 26.92
N GLU A 294 -4.12 24.53 27.55
CA GLU A 294 -4.16 23.34 28.41
C GLU A 294 -3.74 22.13 27.55
N ASP A 295 -2.73 21.43 28.07
CA ASP A 295 -2.34 20.09 27.68
C ASP A 295 -3.52 19.14 27.93
N ASP A 296 -4.37 18.94 26.94
CA ASP A 296 -5.29 17.81 26.94
C ASP A 296 -4.71 16.69 26.07
N GLU A 297 -3.83 15.91 26.72
CA GLU A 297 -3.76 14.47 26.45
C GLU A 297 -5.14 13.86 26.75
N ILE A 298 -5.74 13.18 25.77
CA ILE A 298 -6.38 11.84 25.82
C ILE A 298 -6.80 11.46 24.40
#